data_AF-A0A4P9VY79-F1
#
_entry.id   AF-A0A4P9VY79-F1
#
_cell.length_a   1.000
_cell.length_b   1.000
_cell.length_c   1.000
_cell.angle_alpha   90.00
_cell.angle_beta   90.00
_cell.angle_gamma   90.00
#
_symmetry.space_group_name_H-M   'P 1'
#
loop_
_entity.id
_entity.type
_entity.pdbx_description
1 polymer ?
#
loop_
_entity_poly.entity_id
_entity_poly.type
_entity_poly.pdbx_seq_one_letter_code
_entity_poly.pdbx_strand_id
1 'polypeptide(L)'
;ASALDTLCSQAHTGSADPHALGKHLQRALVVMLFLSFPIAILWCFAEQLLLLLGQDPEIARMSGIFARYALGGLYPYLANECLKRYLQCQGIMKANMFVIMFALPINIFLQWLLVWSPLAIGVIGSPIAVSITFTCLPVFTMLYIKISGQGADAWGGWDWEEALDMRQILIFLKLGFPGVAMTCSEWWAFEVVALAAGLLGPAVLAAQTILLNTCALTYMLPLGISVSASTRIGNSLGAYLPNLARTSSIASIVIGLAVATFNSTILIAVRNLWGWLWTQDKEVVDLVSILLPLAALFQISDAIGAVAGGVLRGCGRQDIGAYINLTGYYLLGIPISLFCAFRLNFGLFGLWLGLAVGLIFVSVIEIILIARMDWNQQAQRARVRVLDAARRASIVSVPDLENNAVPVEPVSEQAPQQPIKVYGTV
;
A
#
# COMPACT_ATOMS: atom_id res chain seq x y z
N ALA A 1 0.06 -5.33 5.08
CA ALA A 1 1.32 -4.56 5.25
C ALA A 1 1.09 -3.14 5.79
N SER A 2 0.02 -2.43 5.45
CA SER A 2 -0.23 -1.03 5.85
C SER A 2 -0.22 -0.74 7.36
N ALA A 3 -0.55 -1.72 8.21
CA ALA A 3 -0.42 -1.58 9.66
C ALA A 3 1.04 -1.32 10.11
N LEU A 4 2.02 -1.87 9.38
CA LEU A 4 3.44 -1.63 9.64
C LEU A 4 3.80 -0.16 9.43
N ASP A 5 3.17 0.54 8.49
CA ASP A 5 3.45 1.96 8.26
C ASP A 5 3.18 2.82 9.50
N THR A 6 2.28 2.37 10.40
CA THR A 6 2.01 3.00 11.70
C THR A 6 2.84 2.39 12.82
N LEU A 7 2.78 1.06 12.98
CA LEU A 7 3.35 0.38 14.14
C LEU A 7 4.88 0.45 14.11
N CYS A 8 5.48 0.16 12.96
CA CYS A 8 6.93 0.14 12.84
C CYS A 8 7.53 1.55 12.90
N SER A 9 6.93 2.54 12.23
CA SER A 9 7.44 3.91 12.25
C SER A 9 7.39 4.55 13.65
N GLN A 10 6.27 4.37 14.36
CA GLN A 10 6.12 4.87 15.73
C GLN A 10 7.02 4.11 16.71
N ALA A 11 7.16 2.78 16.56
CA ALA A 11 8.06 1.99 17.40
C ALA A 11 9.53 2.35 17.17
N HIS A 12 9.96 2.58 15.92
CA HIS A 12 11.35 2.89 15.58
C HIS A 12 11.90 4.11 16.34
N THR A 13 11.04 5.11 16.59
CA THR A 13 11.45 6.38 17.21
C THR A 13 10.91 6.59 18.62
N GLY A 14 9.86 5.87 19.02
CA GLY A 14 9.22 6.02 20.32
C GLY A 14 9.46 4.87 21.30
N SER A 15 9.94 3.71 20.84
CA SER A 15 10.18 2.55 21.69
C SER A 15 11.52 2.63 22.40
N ALA A 16 11.56 2.18 23.66
CA ALA A 16 12.81 1.95 24.38
C ALA A 16 13.46 0.59 24.00
N ASP A 17 12.67 -0.35 23.47
CA ASP A 17 13.15 -1.65 22.99
C ASP A 17 13.72 -1.48 21.56
N PRO A 18 15.04 -1.66 21.34
CA PRO A 18 15.68 -1.53 20.03
C PRO A 18 15.20 -2.60 19.02
N HIS A 19 14.61 -3.70 19.49
CA HIS A 19 14.14 -4.81 18.66
C HIS A 19 12.62 -4.82 18.45
N ALA A 20 11.90 -3.81 18.94
CA ALA A 20 10.45 -3.68 18.76
C ALA A 20 10.03 -3.74 17.28
N LEU A 21 10.86 -3.19 16.39
CA LEU A 21 10.65 -3.23 14.95
C LEU A 21 10.70 -4.66 14.39
N GLY A 22 11.70 -5.44 14.82
CA GLY A 22 11.87 -6.85 14.46
C GLY A 22 10.67 -7.68 14.92
N LYS A 23 10.20 -7.48 16.15
CA LYS A 23 8.99 -8.14 16.68
C LYS A 23 7.75 -7.86 15.84
N HIS A 24 7.54 -6.60 15.44
CA HIS A 24 6.44 -6.24 14.54
C HIS A 24 6.56 -6.87 13.15
N LEU A 25 7.79 -6.95 12.60
CA LEU A 25 8.05 -7.62 11.32
C LEU A 25 7.71 -9.12 11.41
N GLN A 26 8.19 -9.83 12.44
CA GLN A 26 7.93 -11.26 12.63
C GLN A 26 6.44 -11.57 12.68
N ARG A 27 5.71 -10.81 13.51
CA ARG A 27 4.26 -10.90 13.60
C ARG A 27 3.57 -10.67 12.26
N ALA A 28 4.01 -9.67 11.51
CA ALA A 28 3.44 -9.39 10.20
C ALA A 28 3.72 -10.50 9.19
N LEU A 29 4.90 -11.13 9.21
CA LEU A 29 5.21 -12.29 8.36
C LEU A 29 4.28 -13.45 8.65
N VAL A 30 4.06 -13.76 9.94
CA VAL A 30 3.12 -14.81 10.37
C VAL A 30 1.69 -14.49 9.94
N VAL A 31 1.21 -13.26 10.18
CA VAL A 31 -0.13 -12.84 9.78
C VAL A 31 -0.30 -12.89 8.25
N MET A 32 0.71 -12.45 7.48
CA MET A 32 0.66 -12.53 6.01
C MET A 32 0.64 -13.97 5.52
N LEU A 33 1.35 -14.89 6.17
CA LEU A 33 1.29 -16.32 5.84
C LEU A 33 -0.14 -16.84 6.03
N PHE A 34 -0.77 -16.57 7.16
CA PHE A 34 -2.14 -17.01 7.41
C PHE A 34 -3.16 -16.38 6.46
N LEU A 35 -3.01 -15.10 6.13
CA LEU A 35 -3.85 -14.42 5.14
C LEU A 35 -3.60 -14.88 3.70
N SER A 36 -2.44 -15.49 3.41
CA SER A 36 -2.17 -16.04 2.08
C SER A 36 -3.02 -17.28 1.77
N PHE A 37 -3.42 -18.07 2.77
CA PHE A 37 -4.25 -19.26 2.56
C PHE A 37 -5.65 -18.98 1.99
N PRO A 38 -6.48 -18.08 2.55
CA PRO A 38 -7.78 -17.77 1.95
C PRO A 38 -7.64 -17.18 0.54
N ILE A 39 -6.60 -16.37 0.28
CA ILE A 39 -6.31 -15.85 -1.07
C ILE A 39 -5.93 -16.99 -2.01
N ALA A 40 -5.09 -17.92 -1.57
CA ALA A 40 -4.68 -19.08 -2.36
C ALA A 40 -5.87 -19.98 -2.70
N ILE A 41 -6.76 -20.23 -1.74
CA ILE A 41 -8.01 -20.97 -1.97
C ILE A 41 -8.85 -20.26 -3.03
N LEU A 42 -9.05 -18.95 -2.90
CA LEU A 42 -9.80 -18.16 -3.89
C LEU A 42 -9.19 -18.31 -5.30
N TRP A 43 -7.85 -18.25 -5.42
CA TRP A 43 -7.15 -18.38 -6.70
C TRP A 43 -7.21 -19.80 -7.28
N CYS A 44 -7.20 -20.83 -6.43
CA CYS A 44 -7.41 -22.22 -6.86
C CYS A 44 -8.79 -22.43 -7.49
N PHE A 45 -9.80 -21.70 -7.02
CA PHE A 45 -11.18 -21.76 -7.52
C PHE A 45 -11.54 -20.61 -8.48
N ALA A 46 -10.56 -19.85 -8.98
CA ALA A 46 -10.80 -18.68 -9.82
C ALA A 46 -11.58 -19.01 -11.10
N GLU A 47 -11.30 -20.16 -11.73
CA GLU A 47 -12.03 -20.64 -12.90
C GLU A 47 -13.53 -20.83 -12.60
N GLN A 48 -13.85 -21.56 -11.53
CA GLN A 48 -15.22 -21.84 -11.13
C GLN A 48 -15.96 -20.56 -10.71
N LEU A 49 -15.28 -19.64 -10.03
CA LEU A 49 -15.84 -18.36 -9.64
C LEU A 49 -16.16 -17.48 -10.86
N LEU A 50 -15.27 -17.42 -11.85
CA LEU A 50 -15.51 -16.66 -13.08
C LEU A 50 -16.65 -17.27 -13.90
N LEU A 51 -16.72 -18.60 -13.98
CA LEU A 51 -17.85 -19.30 -14.60
C LEU A 51 -19.18 -19.00 -13.88
N LEU A 52 -19.18 -18.98 -12.54
CA LEU A 52 -20.35 -18.62 -11.74
C LEU A 52 -20.81 -17.18 -11.99
N LEU A 53 -19.86 -16.27 -12.27
CA LEU A 53 -20.12 -14.88 -12.64
C LEU A 53 -20.52 -14.71 -14.13
N GLY A 54 -20.69 -15.81 -14.87
CA GLY A 54 -21.14 -15.80 -16.26
C GLY A 54 -20.07 -15.40 -17.28
N GLN A 55 -18.79 -15.51 -16.93
CA GLN A 55 -17.69 -15.27 -17.88
C GLN A 55 -17.58 -16.39 -18.92
N ASP A 56 -16.98 -16.06 -20.06
CA ASP A 56 -16.69 -17.03 -21.13
C ASP A 56 -15.86 -18.22 -20.58
N PRO A 57 -16.21 -19.47 -20.91
CA PRO A 57 -15.53 -20.63 -20.38
C PRO A 57 -14.03 -20.70 -20.66
N GLU A 58 -13.59 -20.25 -21.84
CA GLU A 58 -12.18 -20.29 -22.20
C GLU A 58 -11.40 -19.19 -21.47
N ILE A 59 -11.97 -17.99 -21.33
CA ILE A 59 -11.38 -16.92 -20.51
C ILE A 59 -11.27 -17.37 -19.06
N ALA A 60 -12.35 -17.91 -18.48
CA ALA A 60 -12.38 -18.38 -17.10
C ALA A 60 -11.32 -19.48 -16.85
N ARG A 61 -11.21 -20.44 -17.76
CA ARG A 61 -10.20 -21.51 -17.72
C ARG A 61 -8.78 -20.94 -17.74
N MET A 62 -8.49 -20.03 -18.68
CA MET A 62 -7.17 -19.42 -18.81
C MET A 62 -6.80 -18.56 -17.59
N SER A 63 -7.75 -17.77 -17.06
CA SER A 63 -7.56 -17.01 -15.81
C SER A 63 -7.30 -17.92 -14.61
N GLY A 64 -8.02 -19.04 -14.48
CA GLY A 64 -7.80 -19.99 -13.39
C GLY A 64 -6.48 -20.74 -13.49
N ILE A 65 -6.02 -21.07 -14.70
CA ILE A 65 -4.67 -21.60 -14.91
C ILE A 65 -3.64 -20.55 -14.47
N PHE A 66 -3.78 -19.30 -14.94
CA PHE A 66 -2.86 -18.22 -14.59
C PHE A 66 -2.77 -18.01 -13.08
N ALA A 67 -3.92 -17.94 -12.40
CA ALA A 67 -3.99 -17.75 -10.95
C ALA A 67 -3.30 -18.89 -10.17
N ARG A 68 -3.48 -20.14 -10.58
CA ARG A 68 -2.83 -21.31 -9.97
C ARG A 68 -1.31 -21.28 -10.11
N TYR A 69 -0.80 -20.94 -11.29
CA TYR A 69 0.65 -20.82 -11.49
C TYR A 69 1.26 -19.61 -10.77
N ALA A 70 0.46 -18.57 -10.51
CA ALA A 70 0.89 -17.40 -9.73
C ALA A 70 1.02 -17.66 -8.21
N LEU A 71 0.46 -18.77 -7.70
CA LEU A 71 0.46 -19.10 -6.27
C LEU A 71 1.87 -19.16 -5.66
N GLY A 72 2.85 -19.64 -6.42
CA GLY A 72 4.24 -19.74 -5.95
C GLY A 72 4.82 -18.39 -5.53
N GLY A 73 4.39 -17.29 -6.17
CA GLY A 73 4.82 -15.93 -5.84
C GLY A 73 4.02 -15.25 -4.73
N LEU A 74 2.89 -15.81 -4.30
CA LEU A 74 1.94 -15.13 -3.42
C LEU A 74 2.54 -14.77 -2.05
N TYR A 75 2.97 -15.78 -1.29
CA TYR A 75 3.57 -15.52 0.04
C TYR A 75 4.91 -14.77 -0.05
N PRO A 76 5.85 -15.12 -0.95
CA PRO A 76 7.10 -14.36 -1.07
C PRO A 76 6.89 -12.87 -1.37
N TYR A 77 5.90 -12.53 -2.20
CA TYR A 77 5.50 -11.14 -2.43
C TYR A 77 5.03 -10.48 -1.14
N LEU A 78 4.10 -11.09 -0.40
CA LEU A 78 3.59 -10.56 0.86
C LEU A 78 4.70 -10.40 1.92
N ALA A 79 5.61 -11.36 2.01
CA ALA A 79 6.76 -11.31 2.90
C ALA A 79 7.70 -10.14 2.53
N ASN A 80 7.95 -9.93 1.24
CA ASN A 80 8.72 -8.78 0.77
C ASN A 80 8.02 -7.46 1.07
N GLU A 81 6.69 -7.38 0.96
CA GLU A 81 5.96 -6.19 1.34
C GLU A 81 6.17 -5.84 2.82
N CYS A 82 6.29 -6.83 3.71
CA CYS A 82 6.64 -6.63 5.12
C CYS A 82 8.10 -6.19 5.31
N LEU A 83 9.06 -6.86 4.67
CA LEU A 83 10.49 -6.50 4.74
C LEU A 83 10.77 -5.09 4.20
N LYS A 84 10.12 -4.74 3.09
CA LYS A 84 10.19 -3.39 2.50
C LYS A 84 9.74 -2.34 3.50
N ARG A 85 8.63 -2.57 4.22
CA ARG A 85 8.10 -1.66 5.25
C ARG A 85 9.01 -1.56 6.45
N TYR A 86 9.60 -2.68 6.87
CA TYR A 86 10.59 -2.71 7.94
C TYR A 86 11.78 -1.78 7.66
N LEU A 87 12.31 -1.79 6.43
CA LEU A 87 13.39 -0.89 6.01
C LEU A 87 12.92 0.55 5.84
N GLN A 88 11.75 0.74 5.23
CA GLN A 88 11.18 2.07 5.01
C GLN A 88 10.93 2.80 6.33
N CYS A 89 10.39 2.14 7.35
CA CYS A 89 10.15 2.79 8.66
C CYS A 89 11.43 3.34 9.31
N GLN A 90 12.59 2.78 8.98
CA GLN A 90 13.92 3.22 9.45
C GLN A 90 14.54 4.32 8.57
N GLY A 91 13.85 4.79 7.53
CA GLY A 91 14.37 5.74 6.56
C GLY A 91 15.22 5.11 5.44
N ILE A 92 15.34 3.78 5.39
CA ILE A 92 16.15 3.05 4.40
C ILE A 92 15.36 2.88 3.09
N MET A 93 15.08 3.99 2.41
CA MET A 93 14.24 4.00 1.19
C MET A 93 14.94 3.39 -0.03
N LYS A 94 16.27 3.50 -0.09
CA LYS A 94 17.07 3.07 -1.25
C LYS A 94 17.07 1.55 -1.44
N ALA A 95 16.81 0.77 -0.39
CA ALA A 95 16.80 -0.70 -0.45
C ALA A 95 15.87 -1.23 -1.55
N ASN A 96 14.62 -0.75 -1.59
CA ASN A 96 13.65 -1.20 -2.57
C ASN A 96 14.04 -0.81 -4.01
N MET A 97 14.70 0.34 -4.19
CA MET A 97 15.21 0.75 -5.51
C MET A 97 16.24 -0.25 -6.03
N PHE A 98 17.21 -0.67 -5.20
CA PHE A 98 18.19 -1.69 -5.58
C PHE A 98 17.53 -3.04 -5.86
N VAL A 99 16.60 -3.47 -5.02
CA VAL A 99 15.87 -4.74 -5.21
C VAL A 99 15.16 -4.77 -6.56
N ILE A 100 14.41 -3.70 -6.90
CA ILE A 100 13.69 -3.61 -8.17
C ILE A 100 14.65 -3.47 -9.36
N MET A 101 15.78 -2.78 -9.22
CA MET A 101 16.81 -2.65 -10.25
C MET A 101 17.32 -4.01 -10.74
N PHE A 102 17.39 -5.02 -9.88
CA PHE A 102 17.78 -6.39 -10.26
C PHE A 102 16.58 -7.28 -10.61
N ALA A 103 15.47 -7.17 -9.88
CA ALA A 103 14.30 -8.00 -10.11
C ALA A 103 13.62 -7.72 -11.46
N LEU A 104 13.59 -6.46 -11.91
CA LEU A 104 12.94 -6.09 -13.17
C LEU A 104 13.63 -6.70 -14.41
N PRO A 105 14.97 -6.58 -14.60
CA PRO A 105 15.65 -7.26 -15.70
C PRO A 105 15.47 -8.78 -15.68
N ILE A 106 15.48 -9.40 -14.50
CA ILE A 106 15.20 -10.84 -14.35
C ILE A 106 13.80 -11.16 -14.84
N ASN A 107 12.79 -10.36 -14.46
CA ASN A 107 11.44 -10.56 -14.96
C ASN A 107 11.35 -10.41 -16.47
N ILE A 108 11.95 -9.37 -17.06
CA ILE A 108 11.98 -9.15 -18.51
C ILE A 108 12.61 -10.36 -19.22
N PHE A 109 13.75 -10.84 -18.72
CA PHE A 109 14.43 -12.00 -19.28
C PHE A 109 13.58 -13.27 -19.16
N LEU A 110 12.97 -13.53 -18.00
CA LEU A 110 12.12 -14.70 -17.78
C LEU A 110 10.85 -14.64 -18.62
N GLN A 111 10.27 -13.46 -18.81
CA GLN A 111 9.11 -13.27 -19.69
C GLN A 111 9.47 -13.60 -21.14
N TRP A 112 10.59 -13.10 -21.63
CA TRP A 112 11.09 -13.47 -22.95
C TRP A 112 11.39 -14.98 -23.04
N LEU A 113 12.09 -15.54 -22.05
CA LEU A 113 12.50 -16.94 -22.04
C LEU A 113 11.30 -17.90 -22.01
N LEU A 114 10.34 -17.68 -21.11
CA LEU A 114 9.25 -18.63 -20.86
C LEU A 114 8.06 -18.44 -21.79
N VAL A 115 7.91 -17.27 -22.41
CA VAL A 115 6.76 -16.97 -23.28
C VAL A 115 7.13 -16.95 -24.76
N TRP A 116 8.32 -16.46 -25.13
CA TRP A 116 8.67 -16.17 -26.54
C TRP A 116 9.86 -16.95 -27.09
N SER A 117 10.74 -17.49 -26.23
CA SER A 117 11.94 -18.20 -26.70
C SER A 117 11.63 -19.60 -27.28
N PRO A 118 12.61 -20.30 -27.89
CA PRO A 118 12.43 -21.69 -28.30
C PRO A 118 12.09 -22.66 -27.16
N LEU A 119 12.37 -22.28 -25.90
CA LEU A 119 11.98 -23.02 -24.69
C LEU A 119 10.62 -22.55 -24.14
N ALA A 120 9.88 -21.74 -24.88
CA ALA A 120 8.62 -21.16 -24.42
C ALA A 120 7.60 -22.25 -24.09
N ILE A 121 6.98 -22.08 -22.93
CA ILE A 121 5.83 -22.86 -22.46
C ILE A 121 4.52 -22.07 -22.68
N GLY A 122 4.57 -21.09 -23.59
CA GLY A 122 3.45 -20.24 -23.96
C GLY A 122 3.01 -19.30 -22.84
N VAL A 123 1.71 -18.99 -22.79
CA VAL A 123 1.11 -18.02 -21.86
C VAL A 123 1.31 -18.41 -20.39
N ILE A 124 1.41 -19.72 -20.10
CA ILE A 124 1.68 -20.26 -18.74
C ILE A 124 3.07 -19.83 -18.24
N GLY A 125 4.00 -19.49 -19.14
CA GLY A 125 5.32 -18.98 -18.79
C GLY A 125 5.27 -17.66 -18.00
N SER A 126 4.27 -16.80 -18.27
CA SER A 126 4.16 -15.49 -17.62
C SER A 126 3.90 -15.55 -16.11
N PRO A 127 2.87 -16.25 -15.60
CA PRO A 127 2.65 -16.35 -14.16
C PRO A 127 3.79 -17.06 -13.42
N ILE A 128 4.51 -17.96 -14.10
CA ILE A 128 5.73 -18.60 -13.55
C ILE A 128 6.87 -17.58 -13.45
N ALA A 129 7.13 -16.80 -14.51
CA ALA A 129 8.14 -15.73 -14.49
C ALA A 129 7.88 -14.73 -13.35
N VAL A 130 6.62 -14.33 -13.18
CA VAL A 130 6.19 -13.44 -12.09
C VAL A 130 6.41 -14.10 -10.73
N SER A 131 6.03 -15.37 -10.56
CA SER A 131 6.23 -16.10 -9.30
C SER A 131 7.69 -16.22 -8.90
N ILE A 132 8.57 -16.53 -9.86
CA ILE A 132 10.02 -16.56 -9.64
C ILE A 132 10.52 -15.18 -9.22
N THR A 133 10.10 -14.13 -9.95
CA THR A 133 10.50 -12.75 -9.65
C THR A 133 10.06 -12.33 -8.24
N PHE A 134 8.82 -12.62 -7.86
CA PHE A 134 8.30 -12.34 -6.53
C PHE A 134 9.04 -13.13 -5.44
N THR A 135 9.53 -14.32 -5.75
CA THR A 135 10.40 -15.10 -4.85
C THR A 135 11.79 -14.48 -4.72
N CYS A 136 12.32 -13.87 -5.78
CA CYS A 136 13.59 -13.14 -5.73
C CYS A 136 13.51 -11.86 -4.88
N LEU A 137 12.37 -11.18 -4.84
CA LEU A 137 12.21 -9.92 -4.10
C LEU A 137 12.64 -10.00 -2.62
N PRO A 138 12.08 -10.88 -1.76
CA PRO A 138 12.49 -10.96 -0.37
C PRO A 138 13.95 -11.41 -0.23
N VAL A 139 14.45 -12.26 -1.13
CA VAL A 139 15.85 -12.71 -1.14
C VAL A 139 16.80 -11.53 -1.39
N PHE A 140 16.51 -10.69 -2.38
CA PHE A 140 17.30 -9.49 -2.66
C PHE A 140 17.20 -8.46 -1.52
N THR A 141 16.03 -8.33 -0.90
CA THR A 141 15.87 -7.46 0.27
C THR A 141 16.73 -7.95 1.44
N MET A 142 16.73 -9.25 1.75
CA MET A 142 17.59 -9.84 2.79
C MET A 142 19.08 -9.72 2.44
N LEU A 143 19.44 -9.91 1.17
CA LEU A 143 20.82 -9.73 0.70
C LEU A 143 21.28 -8.27 0.85
N TYR A 144 20.41 -7.30 0.54
CA TYR A 144 20.68 -5.88 0.76
C TYR A 144 20.97 -5.59 2.23
N ILE A 145 20.14 -6.10 3.16
CA ILE A 145 20.36 -5.94 4.60
C ILE A 145 21.71 -6.54 5.01
N LYS A 146 22.02 -7.75 4.54
CA LYS A 146 23.28 -8.45 4.86
C LYS A 146 24.52 -7.71 4.33
N ILE A 147 24.48 -7.16 3.12
CA ILE A 147 25.61 -6.47 2.50
C ILE A 147 25.79 -5.06 3.06
N SER A 148 24.71 -4.31 3.20
CA SER A 148 24.77 -2.92 3.66
C SER A 148 24.92 -2.78 5.18
N GLY A 149 24.55 -3.81 5.94
CA GLY A 149 24.40 -3.77 7.39
C GLY A 149 23.21 -2.93 7.88
N GLN A 150 22.51 -2.22 6.98
CA GLN A 150 21.46 -1.28 7.37
C GLN A 150 20.20 -2.03 7.80
N GLY A 151 19.67 -1.64 8.96
CA GLY A 151 18.47 -2.24 9.54
C GLY A 151 18.69 -3.61 10.16
N ALA A 152 19.92 -4.12 10.27
CA ALA A 152 20.20 -5.38 10.97
C ALA A 152 20.00 -5.27 12.49
N ASP A 153 20.36 -4.12 13.09
CA ASP A 153 20.32 -3.90 14.54
C ASP A 153 18.89 -4.03 15.13
N ALA A 154 17.87 -3.63 14.37
CA ALA A 154 16.49 -3.65 14.81
C ALA A 154 15.82 -5.05 14.72
N TRP A 155 16.53 -6.07 14.21
CA TRP A 155 15.96 -7.41 14.00
C TRP A 155 15.85 -8.22 15.28
N GLY A 156 16.89 -8.23 16.13
CA GLY A 156 16.90 -8.92 17.43
C GLY A 156 16.85 -10.45 17.41
N GLY A 157 16.70 -11.09 16.24
CA GLY A 157 16.52 -12.54 16.14
C GLY A 157 15.05 -12.95 16.21
N TRP A 158 14.75 -14.21 15.85
CA TRP A 158 13.37 -14.70 15.82
C TRP A 158 12.87 -15.08 17.21
N ASP A 159 11.69 -14.57 17.57
CA ASP A 159 11.00 -14.82 18.82
C ASP A 159 9.57 -15.29 18.50
N TRP A 160 9.34 -16.61 18.66
CA TRP A 160 8.04 -17.22 18.35
C TRP A 160 6.94 -16.78 19.31
N GLU A 161 7.26 -16.47 20.57
CA GLU A 161 6.29 -16.05 21.57
C GLU A 161 5.72 -14.67 21.21
N GLU A 162 6.60 -13.73 20.88
CA GLU A 162 6.22 -12.38 20.44
C GLU A 162 5.53 -12.37 19.07
N ALA A 163 5.97 -13.25 18.15
CA ALA A 163 5.39 -13.35 16.81
C ALA A 163 3.95 -13.91 16.86
N LEU A 164 3.66 -14.82 17.79
CA LEU A 164 2.37 -15.51 17.93
C LEU A 164 1.47 -14.94 19.04
N ASP A 165 1.88 -13.87 19.73
CA ASP A 165 1.02 -13.19 20.70
C ASP A 165 -0.29 -12.71 20.04
N MET A 166 -1.38 -13.39 20.40
CA MET A 166 -2.72 -13.14 19.88
C MET A 166 -3.20 -11.72 20.14
N ARG A 167 -2.86 -11.12 21.28
CA ARG A 167 -3.29 -9.74 21.60
C ARG A 167 -2.61 -8.74 20.69
N GLN A 168 -1.33 -8.95 20.39
CA GLN A 168 -0.59 -8.10 19.47
C GLN A 168 -1.00 -8.31 18.02
N ILE A 169 -1.34 -9.55 17.63
CA ILE A 169 -1.94 -9.85 16.33
C ILE A 169 -3.26 -9.10 16.18
N LEU A 170 -4.11 -9.08 17.21
CA LEU A 170 -5.38 -8.33 17.18
C LEU A 170 -5.15 -6.82 17.00
N ILE A 171 -4.12 -6.24 17.62
CA ILE A 171 -3.75 -4.82 17.40
C ILE A 171 -3.32 -4.59 15.95
N PHE A 172 -2.48 -5.49 15.42
CA PHE A 172 -2.05 -5.44 14.02
C PHE A 172 -3.25 -5.50 13.07
N LEU A 173 -4.19 -6.42 13.31
CA LEU A 173 -5.41 -6.57 12.50
C LEU A 173 -6.36 -5.38 12.66
N LYS A 174 -6.47 -4.78 13.86
CA LYS A 174 -7.31 -3.59 14.10
C LYS A 174 -6.85 -2.36 13.31
N LEU A 175 -5.56 -2.28 12.95
CA LEU A 175 -5.04 -1.28 12.02
C LEU A 175 -5.04 -1.79 10.57
N GLY A 176 -4.76 -3.09 10.39
CA GLY A 176 -4.62 -3.75 9.10
C GLY A 176 -5.92 -3.81 8.31
N PHE A 177 -7.03 -4.25 8.92
CA PHE A 177 -8.32 -4.35 8.23
C PHE A 177 -8.83 -2.98 7.76
N PRO A 178 -8.84 -1.92 8.59
CA PRO A 178 -9.15 -0.59 8.07
C PRO A 178 -8.17 -0.11 7.00
N GLY A 179 -6.88 -0.43 7.13
CA GLY A 179 -5.91 -0.10 6.09
C GLY A 179 -6.19 -0.81 4.75
N VAL A 180 -6.61 -2.08 4.79
CA VAL A 180 -7.08 -2.83 3.62
C VAL A 180 -8.34 -2.19 3.07
N ALA A 181 -9.36 -1.95 3.91
CA ALA A 181 -10.60 -1.31 3.49
C ALA A 181 -10.33 0.05 2.84
N MET A 182 -9.44 0.87 3.41
CA MET A 182 -9.06 2.17 2.88
C MET A 182 -8.40 2.07 1.50
N THR A 183 -7.39 1.22 1.31
CA THR A 183 -6.68 1.14 0.01
C THR A 183 -7.43 0.32 -1.02
N CYS A 184 -8.01 -0.83 -0.65
CA CYS A 184 -8.68 -1.72 -1.58
C CYS A 184 -10.06 -1.21 -2.01
N SER A 185 -10.78 -0.44 -1.18
CA SER A 185 -12.07 0.14 -1.58
C SER A 185 -11.95 1.02 -2.82
N GLU A 186 -10.87 1.81 -2.91
CA GLU A 186 -10.54 2.61 -4.08
C GLU A 186 -10.29 1.74 -5.30
N TRP A 187 -9.37 0.78 -5.20
CA TRP A 187 -8.98 -0.05 -6.34
C TRP A 187 -10.14 -0.91 -6.84
N TRP A 188 -10.92 -1.50 -5.94
CA TRP A 188 -12.09 -2.29 -6.30
C TRP A 188 -13.21 -1.43 -6.89
N ALA A 189 -13.33 -0.15 -6.52
CA ALA A 189 -14.29 0.74 -7.17
C ALA A 189 -13.94 0.97 -8.66
N PHE A 190 -12.66 1.13 -8.98
CA PHE A 190 -12.20 1.18 -10.38
C PHE A 190 -12.50 -0.13 -11.13
N GLU A 191 -12.33 -1.29 -10.50
CA GLU A 191 -12.67 -2.60 -11.10
C GLU A 191 -14.18 -2.76 -11.34
N VAL A 192 -15.03 -2.34 -10.40
CA VAL A 192 -16.49 -2.34 -10.59
C VAL A 192 -16.88 -1.47 -11.80
N VAL A 193 -16.26 -0.30 -11.95
CA VAL A 193 -16.49 0.57 -13.10
C VAL A 193 -15.92 -0.02 -14.39
N ALA A 194 -14.80 -0.74 -14.34
CA ALA A 194 -14.24 -1.47 -15.48
C ALA A 194 -15.20 -2.56 -15.96
N LEU A 195 -15.78 -3.34 -15.04
CA LEU A 195 -16.80 -4.34 -15.35
C LEU A 195 -18.05 -3.70 -15.98
N ALA A 196 -18.49 -2.56 -15.45
CA ALA A 196 -19.61 -1.81 -16.02
C ALA A 196 -19.28 -1.29 -17.44
N ALA A 197 -18.06 -0.83 -17.69
CA ALA A 197 -17.62 -0.42 -19.03
C ALA A 197 -17.67 -1.56 -20.04
N GLY A 198 -17.46 -2.81 -19.61
CA GLY A 198 -17.60 -4.01 -20.43
C GLY A 198 -19.01 -4.19 -21.02
N LEU A 199 -20.04 -3.64 -20.37
CA LEU A 199 -21.43 -3.68 -20.84
C LEU A 199 -21.72 -2.66 -21.96
N LEU A 200 -20.83 -1.68 -22.18
CA LEU A 200 -21.00 -0.62 -23.17
C LEU A 200 -20.40 -0.96 -24.55
N GLY A 201 -19.65 -2.06 -24.64
CA GLY A 201 -19.11 -2.60 -25.89
C GLY A 201 -17.58 -2.70 -25.94
N PRO A 202 -17.03 -3.45 -26.90
CA PRO A 202 -15.60 -3.75 -26.97
C PRO A 202 -14.69 -2.52 -27.11
N ALA A 203 -15.04 -1.54 -27.95
CA ALA A 203 -14.24 -0.32 -28.12
C ALA A 203 -14.15 0.51 -26.83
N VAL A 204 -15.27 0.61 -26.10
CA VAL A 204 -15.35 1.28 -24.80
C VAL A 204 -14.50 0.56 -23.76
N LEU A 205 -14.56 -0.77 -23.71
CA LEU A 205 -13.75 -1.58 -22.81
C LEU A 205 -12.24 -1.45 -23.11
N ALA A 206 -11.86 -1.40 -24.38
CA ALA A 206 -10.49 -1.16 -24.79
C ALA A 206 -10.00 0.23 -24.36
N ALA A 207 -10.80 1.28 -24.58
CA ALA A 207 -10.51 2.64 -24.12
C ALA A 207 -10.39 2.71 -22.58
N GLN A 208 -11.30 2.04 -21.86
CA GLN A 208 -11.25 1.91 -20.40
C GLN A 208 -9.93 1.29 -19.94
N THR A 209 -9.46 0.24 -20.61
CA THR A 209 -8.21 -0.45 -20.27
C THR A 209 -6.99 0.47 -20.45
N ILE A 210 -6.95 1.23 -21.54
CA ILE A 210 -5.88 2.23 -21.78
C ILE A 210 -5.91 3.29 -20.68
N LEU A 211 -7.08 3.83 -20.36
CA LEU A 211 -7.22 4.87 -19.34
C LEU A 211 -6.84 4.36 -17.93
N LEU A 212 -7.28 3.16 -17.54
CA LEU A 212 -6.92 2.55 -16.26
C LEU A 212 -5.41 2.34 -16.13
N ASN A 213 -4.75 1.82 -17.17
CA ASN A 213 -3.30 1.68 -17.17
C ASN A 213 -2.58 3.03 -17.09
N THR A 214 -3.15 4.07 -17.71
CA THR A 214 -2.63 5.44 -17.64
C THR A 214 -2.74 6.04 -16.23
N CYS A 215 -3.88 5.84 -15.57
CA CYS A 215 -4.08 6.22 -14.17
C CYS A 215 -3.15 5.43 -13.24
N ALA A 216 -3.04 4.11 -13.43
CA ALA A 216 -2.13 3.28 -12.63
C ALA A 216 -0.66 3.75 -12.76
N LEU A 217 -0.21 4.09 -13.99
CA LEU A 217 1.12 4.62 -14.23
C LEU A 217 1.36 5.94 -13.50
N THR A 218 0.43 6.89 -13.62
CA THR A 218 0.56 8.22 -13.00
C THR A 218 0.38 8.18 -11.48
N TYR A 219 -0.37 7.22 -10.94
CA TYR A 219 -0.58 7.00 -9.51
C TYR A 219 0.66 6.50 -8.75
N MET A 220 1.63 5.88 -9.43
CA MET A 220 2.86 5.39 -8.78
C MET A 220 3.66 6.50 -8.09
N LEU A 221 3.66 7.72 -8.65
CA LEU A 221 4.36 8.86 -8.06
C LEU A 221 3.67 9.36 -6.76
N PRO A 222 2.35 9.66 -6.74
CA PRO A 222 1.61 9.92 -5.50
C PRO A 222 1.72 8.80 -4.47
N LEU A 223 1.68 7.53 -4.88
CA LEU A 223 1.83 6.40 -3.97
C LEU A 223 3.20 6.42 -3.26
N GLY A 224 4.28 6.72 -3.99
CA GLY A 224 5.61 6.89 -3.41
C GLY A 224 5.69 8.03 -2.38
N ILE A 225 5.04 9.16 -2.67
CA ILE A 225 4.92 10.29 -1.73
C ILE A 225 4.10 9.87 -0.51
N SER A 226 3.01 9.14 -0.70
CA SER A 226 2.14 8.63 0.35
C SER A 226 2.87 7.73 1.33
N VAL A 227 3.67 6.77 0.84
CA VAL A 227 4.51 5.90 1.69
C VAL A 227 5.57 6.70 2.45
N SER A 228 6.19 7.66 1.79
CA SER A 228 7.19 8.55 2.41
C SER A 228 6.56 9.44 3.50
N ALA A 229 5.38 9.99 3.24
CA ALA A 229 4.60 10.79 4.18
C ALA A 229 4.24 9.96 5.41
N SER A 230 3.67 8.77 5.21
CA SER A 230 3.28 7.86 6.29
C SER A 230 4.47 7.52 7.19
N THR A 231 5.61 7.22 6.60
CA THR A 231 6.86 6.93 7.34
C THR A 231 7.32 8.14 8.15
N ARG A 232 7.48 9.31 7.51
CA ARG A 232 8.02 10.50 8.19
C ARG A 232 7.11 11.01 9.29
N ILE A 233 5.80 10.98 9.07
CA ILE A 233 4.80 11.39 10.04
C ILE A 233 4.75 10.39 11.20
N GLY A 234 4.73 9.10 10.90
CA GLY A 234 4.77 8.04 11.91
C GLY A 234 6.00 8.15 12.82
N ASN A 235 7.19 8.35 12.23
CA ASN A 235 8.44 8.58 12.96
C ASN A 235 8.41 9.87 13.79
N SER A 236 7.87 10.96 13.23
CA SER A 236 7.77 12.23 13.98
C SER A 236 6.81 12.12 15.16
N LEU A 237 5.70 11.39 15.00
CA LEU A 237 4.75 11.15 16.09
C LEU A 237 5.31 10.19 17.15
N GLY A 238 6.05 9.16 16.74
CA GLY A 238 6.76 8.25 17.64
C GLY A 238 7.80 8.96 18.50
N ALA A 239 8.56 9.88 17.89
CA ALA A 239 9.51 10.77 18.59
C ALA A 239 8.86 11.87 19.44
N TYR A 240 7.52 11.94 19.50
CA TYR A 240 6.77 13.01 20.18
C TYR A 240 7.10 14.43 19.64
N LEU A 241 7.25 14.55 18.32
CA LEU A 241 7.52 15.80 17.60
C LEU A 241 6.31 16.22 16.73
N PRO A 242 5.21 16.71 17.34
CA PRO A 242 3.96 16.99 16.62
C PRO A 242 4.10 18.08 15.55
N ASN A 243 4.94 19.10 15.79
CA ASN A 243 5.19 20.15 14.80
C ASN A 243 5.91 19.61 13.55
N LEU A 244 6.86 18.69 13.74
CA LEU A 244 7.57 18.06 12.61
C LEU A 244 6.62 17.15 11.81
N ALA A 245 5.72 16.44 12.48
CA ALA A 245 4.66 15.66 11.85
C ALA A 245 3.74 16.55 11.00
N ARG A 246 3.31 17.69 11.55
CA ARG A 246 2.49 18.68 10.82
C ARG A 246 3.20 19.23 9.58
N THR A 247 4.45 19.68 9.72
CA THR A 247 5.22 20.21 8.59
C THR A 247 5.46 19.14 7.53
N SER A 248 5.75 17.90 7.94
CA SER A 248 5.90 16.77 7.01
C SER A 248 4.62 16.50 6.24
N SER A 249 3.46 16.55 6.90
CA SER A 249 2.15 16.41 6.25
C SER A 249 1.89 17.50 5.22
N ILE A 250 2.13 18.77 5.56
CA ILE A 250 1.95 19.89 4.64
C ILE A 250 2.89 19.75 3.44
N ALA A 251 4.17 19.47 3.68
CA ALA A 251 5.16 19.28 2.62
C ALA A 251 4.77 18.15 1.67
N SER A 252 4.33 17.00 2.20
CA SER A 252 3.87 15.89 1.39
C SER A 252 2.66 16.25 0.51
N ILE A 253 1.67 16.97 1.05
CA ILE A 253 0.49 17.41 0.28
C ILE A 253 0.89 18.38 -0.83
N VAL A 254 1.78 19.33 -0.55
CA VAL A 254 2.28 20.31 -1.55
C VAL A 254 3.06 19.61 -2.67
N ILE A 255 3.95 18.68 -2.32
CA ILE A 255 4.70 17.88 -3.31
C ILE A 255 3.73 17.01 -4.12
N GLY A 256 2.75 16.40 -3.47
CA GLY A 256 1.68 15.63 -4.11
C GLY A 256 0.93 16.45 -5.15
N LEU A 257 0.49 17.65 -4.79
CA LEU A 257 -0.18 18.58 -5.70
C LEU A 257 0.70 18.99 -6.88
N ALA A 258 1.99 19.26 -6.65
CA ALA A 258 2.93 19.61 -7.71
C ALA A 258 3.09 18.46 -8.72
N VAL A 259 3.29 17.23 -8.23
CA VAL A 259 3.38 16.02 -9.07
C VAL A 259 2.08 15.76 -9.81
N ALA A 260 0.94 15.93 -9.15
CA ALA A 260 -0.36 15.72 -9.78
C ALA A 260 -0.62 16.73 -10.89
N THR A 261 -0.27 18.00 -10.67
CA THR A 261 -0.37 19.06 -11.69
C THR A 261 0.54 18.78 -12.88
N PHE A 262 1.76 18.31 -12.63
CA PHE A 262 2.70 17.88 -13.66
C PHE A 262 2.13 16.73 -14.50
N ASN A 263 1.67 15.65 -13.86
CA ASN A 263 1.05 14.51 -14.53
C ASN A 263 -0.17 14.94 -15.36
N SER A 264 -1.06 15.74 -14.78
CA SER A 264 -2.27 16.22 -15.44
C SER A 264 -1.94 17.06 -16.68
N THR A 265 -0.93 17.93 -16.58
CA THR A 265 -0.48 18.77 -17.70
C THR A 265 0.06 17.90 -18.84
N ILE A 266 0.88 16.89 -18.53
CA ILE A 266 1.40 15.96 -19.54
C ILE A 266 0.26 15.22 -20.23
N LEU A 267 -0.68 14.64 -19.48
CA LEU A 267 -1.82 13.91 -20.04
C LEU A 267 -2.63 14.81 -20.98
N ILE A 268 -2.97 16.04 -20.56
CA ILE A 268 -3.70 16.97 -21.42
C ILE A 268 -2.93 17.32 -22.70
N ALA A 269 -1.61 17.49 -22.60
CA ALA A 269 -0.74 17.82 -23.74
C ALA A 269 -0.66 16.67 -24.75
N VAL A 270 -0.58 15.41 -24.29
CA VAL A 270 -0.42 14.23 -25.16
C VAL A 270 -1.74 13.56 -25.55
N ARG A 271 -2.90 14.12 -25.16
CA ARG A 271 -4.22 13.45 -25.32
C ARG A 271 -4.52 12.89 -26.71
N ASN A 272 -4.15 13.59 -27.77
CA ASN A 272 -4.40 13.17 -29.15
C ASN A 272 -3.40 12.12 -29.67
N LEU A 273 -2.27 11.94 -28.99
CA LEU A 273 -1.21 11.00 -29.37
C LEU A 273 -1.22 9.74 -28.50
N TRP A 274 -1.74 9.85 -27.28
CA TRP A 274 -1.64 8.79 -26.28
C TRP A 274 -2.28 7.48 -26.74
N GLY A 275 -3.50 7.52 -27.28
CA GLY A 275 -4.20 6.32 -27.77
C GLY A 275 -3.44 5.56 -28.85
N TRP A 276 -2.72 6.27 -29.72
CA TRP A 276 -1.95 5.67 -30.82
C TRP A 276 -0.75 4.83 -30.35
N LEU A 277 -0.28 5.03 -29.11
CA LEU A 277 0.77 4.18 -28.52
C LEU A 277 0.25 2.77 -28.17
N TRP A 278 -1.06 2.61 -28.02
CA TRP A 278 -1.68 1.38 -27.55
C TRP A 278 -2.37 0.60 -28.67
N THR A 279 -3.02 1.29 -29.60
CA THR A 279 -3.83 0.65 -30.64
C THR A 279 -3.86 1.45 -31.93
N GLN A 280 -4.15 0.75 -33.03
CA GLN A 280 -4.40 1.35 -34.34
C GLN A 280 -5.91 1.55 -34.62
N ASP A 281 -6.77 1.13 -33.69
CA ASP A 281 -8.21 1.33 -33.79
C ASP A 281 -8.58 2.80 -33.51
N LYS A 282 -9.01 3.50 -34.56
CA LYS A 282 -9.34 4.92 -34.48
C LYS A 282 -10.49 5.21 -33.52
N GLU A 283 -11.50 4.35 -33.40
CA GLU A 283 -12.63 4.57 -32.50
C GLU A 283 -12.15 4.60 -31.04
N VAL A 284 -11.28 3.67 -30.67
CA VAL A 284 -10.67 3.60 -29.33
C VAL A 284 -9.77 4.81 -29.08
N VAL A 285 -8.97 5.21 -30.06
CA VAL A 285 -8.09 6.39 -29.94
C VAL A 285 -8.90 7.67 -29.71
N ASP A 286 -9.98 7.87 -30.47
CA ASP A 286 -10.83 9.04 -30.34
C ASP A 286 -11.52 9.08 -28.96
N LEU A 287 -12.02 7.93 -28.47
CA LEU A 287 -12.56 7.80 -27.10
C LEU A 287 -11.53 8.17 -26.03
N VAL A 288 -10.31 7.65 -26.13
CA VAL A 288 -9.21 7.95 -25.20
C VAL A 288 -8.88 9.44 -25.22
N SER A 289 -8.81 10.07 -26.39
CA SER A 289 -8.50 11.49 -26.51
C SER A 289 -9.57 12.40 -25.88
N ILE A 290 -10.84 12.03 -26.01
CA ILE A 290 -11.97 12.76 -25.40
C ILE A 290 -11.95 12.64 -23.88
N LEU A 291 -11.58 11.46 -23.35
CA LEU A 291 -11.64 11.18 -21.91
C LEU A 291 -10.37 11.52 -21.15
N LEU A 292 -9.20 11.59 -21.81
CA LEU A 292 -7.94 11.92 -21.15
C LEU A 292 -7.97 13.24 -20.37
N PRO A 293 -8.61 14.33 -20.84
CA PRO A 293 -8.77 15.54 -20.06
C PRO A 293 -9.55 15.35 -18.76
N LEU A 294 -10.59 14.51 -18.77
CA LEU A 294 -11.34 14.16 -17.57
C LEU A 294 -10.47 13.33 -16.61
N ALA A 295 -9.70 12.37 -17.16
CA ALA A 295 -8.73 11.60 -16.40
C ALA A 295 -7.68 12.48 -15.72
N ALA A 296 -7.11 13.42 -16.48
CA ALA A 296 -6.14 14.39 -15.98
C ALA A 296 -6.73 15.26 -14.87
N LEU A 297 -7.96 15.73 -15.00
CA LEU A 297 -8.59 16.58 -13.98
C LEU A 297 -8.73 15.86 -12.64
N PHE A 298 -9.26 14.63 -12.63
CA PHE A 298 -9.41 13.93 -11.35
C PHE A 298 -8.08 13.39 -10.82
N GLN A 299 -7.06 13.18 -11.66
CA GLN A 299 -5.74 12.71 -11.22
C GLN A 299 -5.14 13.62 -10.12
N ILE A 300 -5.53 14.90 -10.11
CA ILE A 300 -5.23 15.84 -9.03
C ILE A 300 -5.84 15.39 -7.71
N SER A 301 -7.15 15.10 -7.71
CA SER A 301 -7.87 14.65 -6.52
C SER A 301 -7.39 13.27 -6.06
N ASP A 302 -7.16 12.37 -7.01
CA ASP A 302 -6.60 11.03 -6.76
C ASP A 302 -5.23 11.09 -6.08
N ALA A 303 -4.31 11.91 -6.61
CA ALA A 303 -3.00 12.10 -6.01
C ALA A 303 -3.07 12.71 -4.60
N ILE A 304 -3.94 13.71 -4.40
CA ILE A 304 -4.15 14.32 -3.09
C ILE A 304 -4.72 13.28 -2.11
N GLY A 305 -5.73 12.50 -2.51
CA GLY A 305 -6.31 11.43 -1.71
C GLY A 305 -5.28 10.35 -1.36
N ALA A 306 -4.44 9.94 -2.31
CA ALA A 306 -3.37 8.99 -2.05
C ALA A 306 -2.41 9.49 -0.96
N VAL A 307 -1.97 10.75 -1.06
CA VAL A 307 -1.03 11.37 -0.10
C VAL A 307 -1.69 11.62 1.25
N ALA A 308 -2.91 12.17 1.26
CA ALA A 308 -3.70 12.39 2.47
C ALA A 308 -3.98 11.06 3.18
N GLY A 309 -4.29 10.01 2.44
CA GLY A 309 -4.41 8.67 2.98
C GLY A 309 -3.11 8.13 3.59
N GLY A 310 -1.96 8.50 3.04
CA GLY A 310 -0.64 8.25 3.63
C GLY A 310 -0.43 8.98 4.95
N VAL A 311 -0.88 10.24 5.05
CA VAL A 311 -0.88 11.01 6.30
C VAL A 311 -1.72 10.30 7.37
N LEU A 312 -2.93 9.84 7.02
CA LEU A 312 -3.81 9.12 7.94
C LEU A 312 -3.20 7.79 8.41
N ARG A 313 -2.55 7.03 7.51
CA ARG A 313 -1.78 5.83 7.89
C ARG A 313 -0.64 6.16 8.85
N GLY A 314 0.14 7.21 8.62
CA GLY A 314 1.21 7.63 9.53
C GLY A 314 0.68 8.01 10.92
N CYS A 315 -0.50 8.63 10.98
CA CYS A 315 -1.19 8.96 12.23
C CYS A 315 -1.83 7.75 12.94
N GLY A 316 -2.00 6.62 12.26
CA GLY A 316 -2.77 5.47 12.76
C GLY A 316 -4.28 5.73 12.79
N ARG A 317 -4.81 6.41 11.76
CA ARG A 317 -6.21 6.82 11.56
C ARG A 317 -6.82 6.19 10.30
N GLN A 318 -6.40 4.95 9.98
CA GLN A 318 -6.88 4.22 8.80
C GLN A 318 -8.38 3.89 8.85
N ASP A 319 -8.93 3.79 10.07
CA ASP A 319 -10.37 3.63 10.32
C ASP A 319 -11.18 4.76 9.68
N ILE A 320 -10.78 6.00 9.91
CA ILE A 320 -11.49 7.15 9.36
C ILE A 320 -11.30 7.24 7.84
N GLY A 321 -10.10 6.99 7.35
CA GLY A 321 -9.83 6.92 5.91
C GLY A 321 -10.71 5.85 5.23
N ALA A 322 -10.87 4.69 5.85
CA ALA A 322 -11.76 3.64 5.33
C ALA A 322 -13.22 4.09 5.24
N TYR A 323 -13.76 4.76 6.27
CA TYR A 323 -15.13 5.28 6.23
C TYR A 323 -15.31 6.34 5.14
N ILE A 324 -14.33 7.24 4.97
CA ILE A 324 -14.37 8.27 3.92
C ILE A 324 -14.36 7.60 2.53
N ASN A 325 -13.46 6.64 2.30
CA ASN A 325 -13.35 5.95 1.01
C ASN A 325 -14.59 5.12 0.69
N LEU A 326 -15.10 4.35 1.64
CA LEU A 326 -16.34 3.58 1.45
C LEU A 326 -17.52 4.49 1.10
N THR A 327 -17.63 5.65 1.77
CA THR A 327 -18.67 6.64 1.47
C THR A 327 -18.47 7.24 0.07
N GLY A 328 -17.27 7.73 -0.22
CA GLY A 328 -16.96 8.40 -1.48
C GLY A 328 -17.09 7.50 -2.69
N TYR A 329 -16.59 6.27 -2.63
CA TYR A 329 -16.62 5.36 -3.78
C TYR A 329 -17.94 4.59 -3.89
N TYR A 330 -18.47 4.03 -2.81
CA TYR A 330 -19.59 3.10 -2.90
C TYR A 330 -20.96 3.77 -2.71
N LEU A 331 -21.04 4.86 -1.94
CA LEU A 331 -22.31 5.58 -1.76
C LEU A 331 -22.50 6.73 -2.74
N LEU A 332 -21.40 7.28 -3.28
CA LEU A 332 -21.45 8.40 -4.22
C LEU A 332 -20.92 8.00 -5.60
N GLY A 333 -19.64 7.62 -5.69
CA GLY A 333 -18.93 7.43 -6.95
C GLY A 333 -19.59 6.41 -7.87
N ILE A 334 -19.69 5.15 -7.45
CA ILE A 334 -20.27 4.06 -8.23
C ILE A 334 -21.74 4.34 -8.59
N PRO A 335 -22.64 4.73 -7.66
CA PRO A 335 -24.01 5.06 -8.03
C PRO A 335 -24.12 6.18 -9.07
N ILE A 336 -23.34 7.25 -8.94
CA ILE A 336 -23.32 8.36 -9.92
C ILE A 336 -22.74 7.86 -11.25
N SER A 337 -21.68 7.05 -11.23
CA SER A 337 -21.07 6.46 -12.43
C SER A 337 -22.10 5.66 -13.21
N LEU A 338 -22.78 4.72 -12.56
CA LEU A 338 -23.78 3.84 -13.20
C LEU A 338 -25.00 4.64 -13.69
N PHE A 339 -25.48 5.59 -12.88
CA PHE A 339 -26.62 6.43 -13.27
C PHE A 339 -26.30 7.29 -14.50
N CYS A 340 -25.17 7.99 -14.50
CA CYS A 340 -24.75 8.83 -15.62
C CYS A 340 -24.47 7.99 -16.88
N ALA A 341 -23.82 6.84 -16.73
CA ALA A 341 -23.48 5.97 -17.86
C ALA A 341 -24.72 5.40 -18.56
N PHE A 342 -25.63 4.79 -17.79
CA PHE A 342 -26.73 3.99 -18.33
C PHE A 342 -28.08 4.71 -18.38
N ARG A 343 -28.38 5.59 -17.40
CA ARG A 343 -29.69 6.28 -17.37
C ARG A 343 -29.68 7.58 -18.16
N LEU A 344 -28.59 8.33 -18.09
CA LEU A 344 -28.36 9.55 -18.87
C LEU A 344 -27.69 9.28 -20.22
N ASN A 345 -27.29 8.03 -20.51
CA ASN A 345 -26.62 7.61 -21.74
C ASN A 345 -25.30 8.35 -22.01
N PHE A 346 -24.57 8.74 -20.97
CA PHE A 346 -23.24 9.35 -21.13
C PHE A 346 -22.14 8.30 -21.38
N GLY A 347 -22.48 7.01 -21.35
CA GLY A 347 -21.54 5.92 -21.63
C GLY A 347 -20.30 5.98 -20.74
N LEU A 348 -19.13 5.81 -21.35
CA LEU A 348 -17.85 5.81 -20.64
C LEU A 348 -17.56 7.13 -19.92
N PHE A 349 -17.97 8.26 -20.49
CA PHE A 349 -17.83 9.57 -19.84
C PHE A 349 -18.61 9.61 -18.52
N GLY A 350 -19.83 9.07 -18.49
CA GLY A 350 -20.64 8.98 -17.27
C GLY A 350 -19.98 8.15 -16.17
N LEU A 351 -19.35 7.03 -16.55
CA LEU A 351 -18.60 6.18 -15.63
C LEU A 351 -17.44 6.93 -14.96
N TRP A 352 -16.63 7.63 -15.77
CA TRP A 352 -15.48 8.40 -15.28
C TRP A 352 -15.89 9.63 -14.47
N LEU A 353 -17.00 10.27 -14.84
CA LEU A 353 -17.53 11.42 -14.12
C LEU A 353 -17.92 11.04 -12.68
N GLY A 354 -18.61 9.91 -12.48
CA GLY A 354 -18.95 9.46 -11.13
C GLY A 354 -17.74 9.13 -10.27
N LEU A 355 -16.73 8.46 -10.85
CA LEU A 355 -15.45 8.20 -10.16
C LEU A 355 -14.75 9.50 -9.75
N ALA A 356 -14.71 10.48 -10.66
CA ALA A 356 -14.13 11.79 -10.37
C ALA A 356 -14.85 12.48 -9.21
N VAL A 357 -16.18 12.42 -9.14
CA VAL A 357 -16.96 12.97 -8.01
C VAL A 357 -16.61 12.27 -6.70
N GLY A 358 -16.50 10.93 -6.71
CA GLY A 358 -16.09 10.16 -5.53
C GLY A 358 -14.70 10.55 -5.03
N LEU A 359 -13.72 10.66 -5.94
CA LEU A 359 -12.34 11.04 -5.63
C LEU A 359 -12.23 12.48 -5.09
N ILE A 360 -12.93 13.42 -5.71
CA ILE A 360 -13.00 14.81 -5.24
C ILE A 360 -13.58 14.84 -3.82
N PHE A 361 -14.66 14.10 -3.57
CA PHE A 361 -15.24 14.01 -2.23
C PHE A 361 -14.23 13.48 -1.21
N VAL A 362 -13.60 12.33 -1.50
CA VAL A 362 -12.61 11.70 -0.61
C VAL A 362 -11.48 12.69 -0.30
N SER A 363 -10.83 13.21 -1.33
CA SER A 363 -9.66 14.09 -1.18
C SER A 363 -9.98 15.37 -0.41
N VAL A 364 -11.13 16.01 -0.67
CA VAL A 364 -11.56 17.21 0.06
C VAL A 364 -11.79 16.91 1.54
N ILE A 365 -12.51 15.83 1.85
CA ILE A 365 -12.82 15.47 3.24
C ILE A 365 -11.56 15.10 4.02
N GLU A 366 -10.65 14.32 3.41
CA GLU A 366 -9.38 13.97 4.04
C GLU A 366 -8.50 15.21 4.29
N ILE A 367 -8.43 16.15 3.34
CA ILE A 367 -7.69 17.41 3.52
C ILE A 367 -8.30 18.26 4.64
N ILE A 368 -9.62 18.40 4.70
CA ILE A 368 -10.29 19.12 5.80
C ILE A 368 -9.96 18.48 7.14
N LEU A 369 -9.98 17.14 7.21
CA LEU A 369 -9.67 16.41 8.43
C LEU A 369 -8.22 16.62 8.86
N ILE A 370 -7.28 16.55 7.92
CA ILE A 370 -5.85 16.79 8.18
C ILE A 370 -5.61 18.24 8.62
N ALA A 371 -6.25 19.21 7.97
CA ALA A 371 -6.11 20.63 8.30
C ALA A 371 -6.62 20.95 9.72
N ARG A 372 -7.66 20.25 10.18
CA ARG A 372 -8.25 20.38 11.52
C ARG A 372 -7.65 19.42 12.56
N MET A 373 -6.65 18.63 12.19
CA MET A 373 -6.08 17.62 13.07
C MET A 373 -5.29 18.26 14.21
N ASP A 374 -5.59 17.86 15.45
CA ASP A 374 -4.72 18.16 16.60
C ASP A 374 -3.52 17.21 16.59
N TRP A 375 -2.37 17.77 16.22
CA TRP A 375 -1.10 17.06 16.12
C TRP A 375 -0.54 16.66 17.50
N ASN A 376 -0.79 17.44 18.56
CA ASN A 376 -0.39 17.07 19.91
C ASN A 376 -1.18 15.85 20.38
N GLN A 377 -2.48 15.83 20.10
CA GLN A 377 -3.32 14.67 20.39
C GLN A 377 -2.84 13.43 19.60
N GLN A 378 -2.44 13.57 18.33
CA GLN A 378 -1.91 12.43 17.56
C GLN A 378 -0.59 11.91 18.13
N ALA A 379 0.33 12.80 18.55
CA ALA A 379 1.59 12.41 19.17
C ALA A 379 1.35 11.67 20.49
N GLN A 380 0.40 12.13 21.30
CA GLN A 380 0.02 11.44 22.53
C GLN A 380 -0.57 10.04 22.26
N ARG A 381 -1.42 9.91 21.24
CA ARG A 381 -1.95 8.60 20.82
C ARG A 381 -0.85 7.66 20.35
N ALA A 382 0.11 8.15 19.56
CA ALA A 382 1.27 7.36 19.14
C ALA A 382 2.08 6.88 20.35
N ARG A 383 2.37 7.76 21.30
CA ARG A 383 3.07 7.41 22.53
C ARG A 383 2.33 6.35 23.35
N VAL A 384 1.02 6.46 23.51
CA VAL A 384 0.21 5.44 24.21
C VAL A 384 0.29 4.09 23.50
N ARG A 385 0.19 4.05 22.17
CA ARG A 385 0.32 2.79 21.41
C ARG A 385 1.66 2.10 21.65
N VAL A 386 2.75 2.87 21.63
CA VAL A 386 4.11 2.34 21.84
C VAL A 386 4.30 1.87 23.28
N LEU A 387 3.84 2.64 24.27
CA LEU A 387 3.93 2.27 25.69
C LEU A 387 3.06 1.05 26.02
N ASP A 388 1.87 0.94 25.44
CA ASP A 388 1.00 -0.23 25.62
C ASP A 388 1.63 -1.49 25.03
N ALA A 389 2.36 -1.38 23.91
CA ALA A 389 3.13 -2.49 23.37
C ALA A 389 4.27 -2.89 24.31
N ALA A 390 5.03 -1.91 24.84
CA ALA A 390 6.18 -2.15 25.72
C ALA A 390 5.77 -2.70 27.11
N ARG A 391 4.77 -2.11 27.78
CA ARG A 391 4.27 -2.58 29.08
C ARG A 391 3.78 -4.01 29.03
N ARG A 392 3.25 -4.44 27.88
CA ARG A 392 2.71 -5.80 27.73
C ARG A 392 3.81 -6.81 27.47
N ALA A 393 4.85 -6.44 26.72
CA ALA A 393 6.06 -7.26 26.60
C ALA A 393 6.72 -7.51 27.97
N SER A 394 6.75 -6.50 28.86
CA SER A 394 7.30 -6.66 30.22
C SER A 394 6.46 -7.52 31.17
N ILE A 395 5.15 -7.66 30.94
CA ILE A 395 4.28 -8.52 31.77
C ILE A 395 4.46 -10.00 31.40
N VAL A 396 4.79 -10.30 30.14
CA VAL A 396 5.08 -11.66 29.67
C VAL A 396 6.47 -12.13 30.12
N SER A 397 7.43 -11.20 30.28
CA SER A 397 8.80 -11.52 30.71
C SER A 397 8.98 -11.76 32.23
N VAL A 398 7.91 -11.86 33.02
CA VAL A 398 7.99 -12.22 34.45
C VAL A 398 7.27 -13.55 34.70
N PRO A 399 7.95 -14.70 34.52
CA PRO A 399 7.63 -15.92 35.23
C PRO A 399 8.39 -15.94 36.58
N ASP A 400 7.64 -16.10 37.67
CA ASP A 400 8.11 -16.52 39.01
C ASP A 400 9.30 -15.78 39.65
N LEU A 401 9.01 -14.62 40.25
CA LEU A 401 9.78 -14.11 41.39
C LEU A 401 8.85 -13.72 42.56
N GLU A 402 7.87 -14.57 42.86
CA GLU A 402 7.23 -14.60 44.19
C GLU A 402 7.99 -15.61 45.08
N ASN A 403 9.20 -15.23 45.50
CA ASN A 403 9.82 -15.64 46.76
C ASN A 403 11.26 -15.15 46.79
N ASN A 404 11.45 -13.89 47.20
CA ASN A 404 12.54 -13.43 48.07
C ASN A 404 12.45 -11.90 48.13
N ALA A 405 11.68 -11.41 49.08
CA ALA A 405 11.70 -10.01 49.44
C ALA A 405 13.09 -9.64 49.99
N VAL A 406 13.82 -8.77 49.30
CA VAL A 406 14.95 -8.03 49.85
C VAL A 406 14.52 -6.55 49.92
N PRO A 407 14.73 -5.83 51.05
CA PRO A 407 14.24 -4.47 51.19
C PRO A 407 15.04 -3.52 50.29
N VAL A 408 14.33 -2.59 49.64
CA VAL A 408 14.92 -1.52 48.82
C VAL A 408 15.43 -0.40 49.73
N GLU A 409 16.74 -0.14 49.73
CA GLU A 409 17.32 1.11 50.23
C GLU A 409 17.19 2.23 49.18
N PRO A 410 17.03 3.50 49.60
CA PRO A 410 16.79 4.61 48.69
C PRO A 410 18.06 5.03 47.92
N VAL A 411 18.02 4.97 46.59
CA VAL A 411 19.11 5.42 45.71
C VAL A 411 19.13 6.94 45.61
N SER A 412 20.30 7.52 45.92
CA SER A 412 20.66 8.93 45.82
C SER A 412 20.63 9.48 44.39
N GLU A 413 20.22 10.74 44.25
CA GLU A 413 20.31 11.56 43.04
C GLU A 413 21.73 11.58 42.46
N GLN A 414 21.94 10.97 41.29
CA GLN A 414 22.87 11.39 40.23
C GLN A 414 22.82 10.37 39.08
N ALA A 415 22.01 10.64 38.05
CA ALA A 415 22.06 9.91 36.78
C ALA A 415 22.81 10.75 35.73
N PRO A 416 23.80 10.19 35.00
CA PRO A 416 24.42 10.91 33.89
C PRO A 416 23.49 10.91 32.66
N GLN A 417 23.23 12.10 32.12
CA GLN A 417 22.55 12.30 30.84
C GLN A 417 23.39 11.69 29.71
N GLN A 418 22.87 10.66 29.03
CA GLN A 418 23.44 10.19 27.76
C GLN A 418 22.81 10.98 26.58
N PRO A 419 23.60 11.45 25.60
CA PRO A 419 23.10 12.27 24.52
C PRO A 419 22.34 11.45 23.47
N ILE A 420 21.18 11.97 23.09
CA ILE A 420 20.36 11.53 21.95
C ILE A 420 21.19 11.65 20.67
N LYS A 421 21.46 10.54 19.98
CA LYS A 421 22.07 10.55 18.64
C LYS A 421 21.04 11.06 17.63
N VAL A 422 21.18 12.33 17.26
CA VAL A 422 20.53 12.91 16.08
C VAL A 422 21.28 12.38 14.85
N TYR A 423 20.72 11.40 14.15
CA TYR A 423 21.23 11.01 12.84
C TYR A 423 20.84 12.09 11.83
N GLY A 424 21.81 12.96 11.53
CA GLY A 424 21.74 13.94 10.46
C GLY A 424 21.77 13.26 9.09
N THR A 425 20.95 13.81 8.19
CA THR A 425 20.94 13.59 6.74
C THR A 425 22.28 13.89 6.08
N VAL A 426 22.75 12.96 5.24
CA VAL A 426 23.35 13.22 3.91
C VAL A 426 22.85 12.18 2.93
#